data_AF-A0A7K4NRX5-F1
#
_entry.id   AF-A0A7K4NRX5-F1
#
_cell.length_a   1.000
_cell.length_b   1.000
_cell.length_c   1.000
_cell.angle_alpha   90.00
_cell.angle_beta   90.00
_cell.angle_gamma   90.00
#
_symmetry.space_group_name_H-M   'P 1'
#
loop_
_entity.id
_entity.type
_entity.pdbx_description
1 polymer ?
#
loop_
_entity_poly.entity_id
_entity_poly.type
_entity_poly.pdbx_seq_one_letter_code
_entity_poly.pdbx_strand_id
1 'polypeptide(L)'
;MSNWYDPDHLSEGKVRDTSIHEENPDDWDCEIELNCHKTENSGRVSTVFMRYLRDKYGENTADRALKRAQKREQRARGEDMSTISTKMAGVF
;
A
#
# COMPACT_ATOMS: atom_id res chain seq x y z
N MET A 1 -27.92 -4.13 30.83
CA MET A 1 -27.69 -5.21 29.85
C MET A 1 -27.16 -4.53 28.60
N SER A 2 -25.90 -4.63 28.17
CA SER A 2 -24.73 -5.33 28.68
C SER A 2 -23.53 -4.45 28.35
N ASN A 3 -22.59 -4.36 29.28
CA ASN A 3 -21.31 -3.68 29.10
C ASN A 3 -20.52 -4.51 28.08
N TRP A 4 -20.30 -4.01 26.86
CA TRP A 4 -19.52 -4.71 25.82
C TRP A 4 -18.01 -4.62 26.08
N TYR A 5 -17.62 -4.91 27.32
CA TYR A 5 -16.22 -5.20 27.65
C TYR A 5 -15.96 -6.63 27.16
N ASP A 6 -15.39 -6.73 25.96
CA ASP A 6 -14.90 -7.97 25.38
C ASP A 6 -13.46 -8.20 25.88
N PRO A 7 -13.23 -9.15 26.80
CA PRO A 7 -11.90 -9.41 27.38
C PRO A 7 -10.94 -10.11 26.40
N ASP A 8 -11.39 -10.48 25.19
CA ASP A 8 -10.63 -11.27 24.22
C ASP A 8 -9.85 -10.46 23.18
N HIS A 9 -9.73 -9.14 23.33
CA HIS A 9 -8.81 -8.34 22.52
C HIS A 9 -7.32 -8.48 22.92
N LEU A 10 -6.97 -9.49 23.72
CA LEU A 10 -5.60 -9.97 23.86
C LEU A 10 -5.27 -10.94 22.72
N SER A 11 -5.45 -10.50 21.47
CA SER A 11 -4.76 -11.15 20.36
C SER A 11 -3.28 -10.82 20.50
N GLU A 12 -2.54 -11.75 21.10
CA GLU A 12 -1.09 -11.89 21.05
C GLU A 12 -0.61 -11.85 19.60
N GLY A 13 -0.43 -10.64 19.09
CA GLY A 13 -0.13 -10.40 17.69
C GLY A 13 0.80 -9.23 17.58
N LYS A 14 1.90 -9.27 18.34
CA LYS A 14 3.14 -8.49 18.16
C LYS A 14 2.87 -7.21 17.36
N VAL A 15 2.28 -6.22 18.01
CA VAL A 15 2.38 -4.84 17.54
C VAL A 15 3.87 -4.55 17.65
N ARG A 16 4.61 -4.85 16.58
CA ARG A 16 5.94 -4.35 16.42
C ARG A 16 5.76 -2.87 16.58
N ASP A 17 6.31 -2.37 17.67
CA ASP A 17 6.58 -0.97 17.91
C ASP A 17 7.43 -0.51 16.72
N THR A 18 6.77 -0.26 15.59
CA THR A 18 7.38 0.31 14.41
C THR A 18 7.50 1.76 14.75
N SER A 19 8.60 2.04 15.47
CA SER A 19 9.34 3.30 15.48
C SER A 19 8.49 4.42 14.90
N ILE A 20 7.82 5.18 15.77
CA ILE A 20 7.20 6.49 15.51
C ILE A 20 7.41 6.84 14.04
N HIS A 21 6.52 6.35 13.19
CA HIS A 21 6.63 6.60 11.77
C HIS A 21 6.36 8.08 11.71
N GLU A 22 7.40 8.89 11.56
CA GLU A 22 7.24 10.30 11.25
C GLU A 22 6.70 10.29 9.83
N GLU A 23 5.39 10.07 9.74
CA GLU A 23 4.60 10.17 8.54
C GLU A 23 4.65 11.66 8.23
N ASN A 24 5.68 12.05 7.46
CA ASN A 24 5.74 13.41 6.96
C ASN A 24 4.42 13.62 6.21
N PRO A 25 3.59 14.64 6.54
CA PRO A 25 2.32 14.88 5.87
C PRO A 25 2.43 14.83 4.33
N ASP A 26 3.61 15.19 3.81
CA ASP A 26 3.99 15.12 2.39
C ASP A 26 4.03 13.70 1.79
N ASP A 27 4.23 12.64 2.60
CA ASP A 27 4.24 11.24 2.16
C ASP A 27 2.89 10.85 1.55
N TRP A 28 1.79 11.28 2.19
CA TRP A 28 0.44 10.95 1.74
C TRP A 28 0.10 11.68 0.44
N ASP A 29 0.39 12.98 0.37
CA ASP A 29 0.18 13.79 -0.83
C ASP A 29 0.98 13.24 -2.03
N CYS A 30 2.25 12.87 -1.80
CA CYS A 30 3.09 12.25 -2.82
C CYS A 30 2.52 10.90 -3.30
N GLU A 31 1.94 10.09 -2.41
CA GLU A 31 1.29 8.83 -2.77
C GLU A 31 0.02 9.03 -3.57
N ILE A 32 -0.80 10.02 -3.21
CA ILE A 32 -2.03 10.33 -3.95
C ILE A 32 -1.69 10.77 -5.36
N GLU A 33 -0.77 11.71 -5.52
CA GLU A 33 -0.37 12.22 -6.84
C GLU A 33 0.25 11.13 -7.72
N LEU A 34 1.05 10.24 -7.12
CA LEU A 34 1.59 9.07 -7.81
C LEU A 34 0.50 8.11 -8.29
N ASN A 35 -0.52 7.83 -7.47
CA ASN A 35 -1.61 6.93 -7.85
C ASN A 35 -2.53 7.54 -8.91
N CYS A 36 -2.79 8.84 -8.84
CA CYS A 36 -3.52 9.56 -9.89
C CYS A 36 -2.81 9.42 -11.23
N HIS A 37 -1.50 9.72 -11.28
CA HIS A 37 -0.71 9.59 -12.50
C HIS A 37 -0.68 8.15 -13.05
N LYS A 38 -0.52 7.15 -12.17
CA LYS A 38 -0.62 5.74 -12.58
C LYS A 38 -1.97 5.43 -13.21
N THR A 39 -3.07 5.89 -12.60
CA THR A 39 -4.43 5.62 -13.09
C THR A 39 -4.65 6.23 -14.47
N GLU A 40 -4.18 7.47 -14.68
CA GLU A 40 -4.25 8.17 -15.96
C GLU A 40 -3.40 7.51 -17.06
N ASN A 41 -2.29 6.88 -16.67
CA ASN A 41 -1.28 6.36 -17.59
C ASN A 41 -1.21 4.82 -17.60
N SER A 42 -2.37 4.15 -17.43
CA SER A 42 -2.50 2.69 -17.53
C SER A 42 -1.54 1.92 -16.61
N GLY A 43 -1.36 2.41 -15.38
CA GLY A 43 -0.50 1.84 -14.36
C GLY A 43 0.99 2.17 -14.50
N ARG A 44 1.39 2.92 -15.53
CA ARG A 44 2.80 3.27 -15.77
C ARG A 44 3.15 4.60 -15.10
N VAL A 45 4.36 4.66 -14.56
CA VAL A 45 4.92 5.91 -14.02
C VAL A 45 6.08 6.32 -14.93
N SER A 46 6.05 7.54 -15.46
CA SER A 46 7.15 8.04 -16.28
C SER A 46 8.33 8.50 -15.41
N THR A 47 9.54 8.42 -15.95
CA THR A 47 10.75 8.93 -15.27
C THR A 47 10.70 10.44 -15.07
N VAL A 48 10.07 11.17 -16.00
CA VAL A 48 9.85 12.62 -15.90
C VAL A 48 8.95 12.95 -14.71
N PHE A 49 7.85 12.21 -14.54
CA PHE A 49 6.95 12.40 -13.42
C PHE A 49 7.60 12.00 -12.08
N MET A 50 8.42 10.94 -12.06
CA MET A 50 9.22 10.63 -10.86
C MET A 50 10.20 11.75 -10.51
N ARG A 51 10.82 12.41 -11.50
CA ARG A 51 11.69 13.57 -11.25
C ARG A 51 10.90 14.72 -10.62
N TYR A 52 9.70 15.01 -11.15
CA TYR A 52 8.80 16.02 -10.57
C TYR A 52 8.48 15.74 -9.09
N LEU A 53 8.14 14.49 -8.74
CA LEU A 53 7.86 14.14 -7.35
C LEU A 53 9.09 14.32 -6.44
N ARG A 54 10.28 13.98 -6.94
CA ARG A 54 11.53 14.17 -6.18
C ARG A 54 11.86 15.64 -5.98
N ASP A 55 11.62 16.48 -6.99
CA ASP A 55 11.84 17.92 -6.92
C ASP A 55 10.83 18.59 -5.95
N LYS A 56 9.60 18.07 -5.86
CA LYS A 56 8.51 18.62 -5.04
C LYS A 56 8.50 18.15 -3.59
N TYR A 57 8.65 16.84 -3.37
CA TYR A 57 8.49 16.19 -2.07
C TYR A 57 9.80 15.66 -1.47
N GLY A 58 10.88 15.75 -2.24
CA GLY A 58 12.18 15.19 -1.88
C GLY A 58 12.35 13.74 -2.36
N GLU A 59 13.62 13.36 -2.54
CA GLU A 59 13.99 12.06 -3.11
C GLU A 59 13.53 10.87 -2.26
N ASN A 60 13.70 10.97 -0.93
CA ASN A 60 13.32 9.90 0.00
C ASN A 60 11.81 9.65 0.03
N THR A 61 11.00 10.71 -0.03
CA THR A 61 9.53 10.67 -0.01
C THR A 61 9.01 10.00 -1.29
N ALA A 62 9.47 10.47 -2.45
CA ALA A 62 9.08 9.95 -3.75
C ALA A 62 9.45 8.46 -3.92
N ASP A 63 10.65 8.06 -3.50
CA ASP A 63 11.09 6.67 -3.58
C ASP A 63 10.30 5.75 -2.64
N ARG A 64 9.90 6.26 -1.46
CA ARG A 64 9.07 5.52 -0.51
C ARG A 64 7.65 5.34 -1.05
N ALA A 65 7.06 6.38 -1.62
CA ALA A 65 5.76 6.33 -2.29
C ALA A 65 5.77 5.30 -3.44
N LEU A 66 6.80 5.31 -4.28
CA LEU A 66 6.97 4.34 -5.36
C LEU A 66 7.06 2.90 -4.84
N LYS A 67 7.88 2.64 -3.81
CA LYS A 67 8.01 1.32 -3.19
C LYS A 67 6.67 0.83 -2.63
N ARG A 68 5.91 1.70 -1.94
CA ARG A 68 4.58 1.35 -1.42
C ARG A 68 3.59 1.05 -2.55
N ALA A 69 3.58 1.85 -3.62
CA ALA A 69 2.73 1.64 -4.79
C ALA A 69 3.04 0.30 -5.48
N GLN A 70 4.32 -0.03 -5.69
CA GLN A 70 4.74 -1.32 -6.26
C GLN A 70 4.37 -2.49 -5.34
N LYS A 71 4.54 -2.33 -4.03
CA LYS A 71 4.15 -3.37 -3.06
C LYS A 71 2.64 -3.63 -3.07
N ARG A 72 1.80 -2.60 -3.21
CA ARG A 72 0.35 -2.74 -3.39
C ARG A 72 0.02 -3.51 -4.67
N GLU A 73 0.70 -3.18 -5.77
CA GLU A 73 0.50 -3.88 -7.06
C GLU A 73 0.91 -5.36 -6.99
N GLN A 74 2.00 -5.69 -6.29
CA GLN A 74 2.40 -7.08 -6.07
C GLN A 74 1.37 -7.87 -5.27
N ARG A 75 0.74 -7.26 -4.26
CA ARG A 75 -0.33 -7.91 -3.48
C ARG A 75 -1.56 -8.19 -4.33
N ALA A 76 -1.99 -7.21 -5.13
CA ALA A 76 -3.13 -7.39 -6.04
C ALA A 76 -2.92 -8.56 -7.01
N ARG A 77 -1.68 -8.71 -7.54
CA ARG A 77 -1.33 -9.86 -8.39
C ARG A 77 -1.31 -11.21 -7.65
N GLY A 78 -0.90 -11.21 -6.38
CA GLY A 78 -0.93 -12.42 -5.54
C GLY A 78 -2.35 -12.90 -5.22
N GLU A 79 -3.30 -11.98 -5.09
CA GLU A 79 -4.71 -12.29 -4.85
C GLU A 79 -5.41 -12.89 -6.09
N ASP A 80 -5.08 -12.42 -7.30
CA ASP A 80 -5.63 -12.97 -8.55
C ASP A 80 -5.23 -14.44 -8.77
N MET A 81 -3.98 -14.82 -8.45
CA MET A 81 -3.54 -16.23 -8.54
C MET A 81 -4.27 -17.14 -7.54
N SER A 82 -4.53 -16.64 -6.33
CA SER A 82 -5.27 -17.39 -5.30
C SER A 82 -6.74 -17.61 -5.68
N THR A 83 -7.37 -16.62 -6.34
CA THR A 83 -8.74 -16.76 -6.83
C THR A 83 -8.86 -17.69 -8.03
N ILE A 84 -7.85 -17.74 -8.92
CA ILE A 84 -7.85 -18.70 -10.04
C ILE A 84 -7.60 -20.13 -9.55
N SER A 85 -6.71 -20.32 -8.56
CA SER A 85 -6.41 -21.65 -7.99
C SER A 85 -7.62 -22.29 -7.31
N THR A 86 -8.50 -21.50 -6.68
CA THR A 86 -9.70 -22.03 -6.01
C THR A 86 -10.79 -22.45 -7.02
N LYS A 87 -10.86 -21.81 -8.19
CA LYS A 87 -11.89 -22.11 -9.20
C LYS A 87 -11.68 -23.43 -9.95
N MET A 88 -10.45 -23.95 -10.00
CA MET A 88 -10.12 -25.22 -10.67
C MET A 88 -10.20 -26.44 -9.73
N ALA A 89 -10.37 -26.23 -8.42
CA ALA A 89 -10.45 -27.31 -7.43
C ALA A 89 -11.88 -27.86 -7.20
N GLY A 90 -12.89 -27.32 -7.90
CA GLY A 90 -14.30 -27.65 -7.70
C GLY A 90 -14.95 -28.53 -8.79
N VAL A 91 -14.15 -29.14 -9.68
CA VAL A 91 -14.66 -30.06 -10.72
C VAL A 91 -13.96 -31.41 -10.59
N PHE A 92 -14.20 -32.11 -9.48
CA PHE A 92 -14.00 -33.56 -9.36
C PHE A 92 -15.02 -34.15 -8.39
#